data_AF-A0A117KZ50-F1
#
_entry.id   AF-A0A117KZ50-F1
#
_cell.length_a   1.000
_cell.length_b   1.000
_cell.length_c   1.000
_cell.angle_alpha   90.00
_cell.angle_beta   90.00
_cell.angle_gamma   90.00
#
_symmetry.space_group_name_H-M   'P 1'
#
loop_
_entity.id
_entity.type
_entity.pdbx_description
1 polymer ?
#
loop_
_entity_poly.entity_id
_entity_poly.type
_entity_poly.pdbx_seq_one_letter_code
_entity_poly.pdbx_strand_id
1 'polypeptide(L)'
;SKLKDIVVTKYGGDPTRFYFTGQSAGSMVSQAFAIAFPEYVAAVASTSGVPNWDEDGNVVVDGIVGTAYPPKNKMVPTYLIYGAGDLSFMLAGDLWDDISNNLDVWASYFLNLNGLTLDDVDSREGTISGWYDRFRTWTWVKQFEGFDVPVFKVTKNLYRSHNCIYEEMPMLWDFLEHYSVEVDGNGNIVRYYSPSAFKIPGDKIQIYP
;
A
#
# COMPACT_ATOMS: atom_id res chain seq x y z
N SER A 1 -3.83 8.23 17.89
CA SER A 1 -4.59 7.00 18.23
C SER A 1 -4.10 6.48 19.57
N LYS A 2 -5.00 6.18 20.52
CA LYS A 2 -4.63 5.67 21.86
C LYS A 2 -3.73 4.42 21.80
N LEU A 3 -3.90 3.57 20.78
CA LEU A 3 -3.06 2.38 20.60
C LEU A 3 -1.62 2.73 20.19
N LYS A 4 -1.44 3.66 19.23
CA LYS A 4 -0.12 4.17 18.83
C LYS A 4 0.63 4.71 20.05
N ASP A 5 -0.04 5.52 20.86
CA ASP A 5 0.55 6.13 22.05
C ASP A 5 1.00 5.07 23.06
N ILE A 6 0.20 4.02 23.28
CA ILE A 6 0.55 2.89 24.15
C ILE A 6 1.76 2.12 23.60
N VAL A 7 1.79 1.80 22.30
CA VAL A 7 2.89 1.06 21.68
C VAL A 7 4.21 1.82 21.81
N VAL A 8 4.20 3.12 21.53
CA VAL A 8 5.39 3.97 21.63
C VAL A 8 5.83 4.12 23.09
N THR A 9 4.92 4.53 23.98
CA THR A 9 5.29 4.90 25.36
C THR A 9 5.56 3.71 26.27
N LYS A 10 4.89 2.57 26.07
CA LYS A 10 5.02 1.40 26.95
C LYS A 10 5.94 0.31 26.42
N TYR A 11 6.06 0.17 25.10
CA TYR A 11 6.81 -0.92 24.47
C TYR A 11 8.02 -0.43 23.66
N GLY A 12 8.30 0.88 23.64
CA GLY A 12 9.45 1.45 22.94
C GLY A 12 9.34 1.35 21.43
N GLY A 13 8.13 1.24 20.88
CA GLY A 13 7.90 1.22 19.44
C GLY A 13 8.37 2.51 18.78
N ASP A 14 8.95 2.38 17.58
CA ASP A 14 9.40 3.52 16.80
C ASP A 14 8.21 4.34 16.26
N PRO A 15 8.03 5.60 16.70
CA PRO A 15 6.88 6.43 16.32
C PRO A 15 6.83 6.74 14.82
N THR A 16 7.95 6.58 14.11
CA THR A 16 8.10 6.89 12.69
C THR A 16 7.84 5.70 11.77
N ARG A 17 7.75 4.49 12.31
CA ARG A 17 7.63 3.23 11.55
C ARG A 17 6.40 2.43 11.95
N PHE A 18 5.24 3.05 11.77
CA PHE A 18 3.95 2.39 11.88
C PHE A 18 3.46 1.97 10.49
N TYR A 19 3.04 0.72 10.35
CA TYR A 19 2.59 0.17 9.08
C TYR A 19 1.18 -0.39 9.22
N PHE A 20 0.39 -0.29 8.16
CA PHE A 20 -0.93 -0.92 8.09
C PHE A 20 -0.90 -2.13 7.16
N THR A 21 -1.51 -3.20 7.64
CA THR A 21 -1.66 -4.45 6.90
C THR A 21 -2.93 -5.15 7.32
N GLY A 22 -3.45 -6.00 6.45
CA GLY A 22 -4.66 -6.77 6.70
C GLY A 22 -4.96 -7.69 5.53
N GLN A 23 -5.98 -8.52 5.74
CA GLN A 23 -6.49 -9.47 4.76
C GLN A 23 -7.99 -9.31 4.62
N SER A 24 -8.52 -9.48 3.40
CA SER A 24 -9.95 -9.34 3.10
C SER A 24 -10.50 -7.99 3.57
N ALA A 25 -11.58 -7.96 4.36
CA ALA A 25 -12.10 -6.74 4.98
C ALA A 25 -11.03 -5.94 5.75
N GLY A 26 -10.07 -6.60 6.40
CA GLY A 26 -8.95 -5.92 7.07
C GLY A 26 -8.00 -5.22 6.08
N SER A 27 -7.88 -5.73 4.86
CA SER A 27 -7.15 -5.05 3.78
C SER A 27 -7.89 -3.81 3.31
N MET A 28 -9.21 -3.91 3.13
CA MET A 28 -10.04 -2.74 2.78
C MET A 28 -9.88 -1.62 3.81
N VAL A 29 -10.01 -1.97 5.10
CA VAL A 29 -9.82 -1.06 6.23
C VAL A 29 -8.42 -0.45 6.23
N SER A 30 -7.36 -1.26 6.07
CA SER A 30 -5.98 -0.77 6.09
C SER A 30 -5.67 0.22 4.98
N GLN A 31 -6.10 -0.10 3.76
CA GLN A 31 -5.95 0.76 2.59
C GLN A 31 -6.77 2.05 2.76
N ALA A 32 -8.01 1.94 3.27
CA ALA A 32 -8.88 3.08 3.53
C ALA A 32 -8.30 4.04 4.58
N PHE A 33 -7.81 3.50 5.70
CA PHE A 33 -7.16 4.28 6.74
C PHE A 33 -5.92 5.01 6.23
N ALA A 34 -5.12 4.39 5.36
CA ALA A 34 -3.96 5.04 4.77
C ALA A 34 -4.34 6.23 3.88
N ILE A 35 -5.47 6.13 3.16
CA ILE A 35 -6.01 7.21 2.30
C ILE A 35 -6.59 8.35 3.14
N ALA A 36 -7.37 8.03 4.18
CA ALA A 36 -8.09 9.00 5.00
C ALA A 36 -7.23 9.64 6.11
N PHE A 37 -6.22 8.92 6.61
CA PHE A 37 -5.39 9.34 7.74
C PHE A 37 -3.89 8.99 7.52
N PRO A 38 -3.28 9.51 6.45
CA PRO A 38 -1.91 9.19 6.05
C PRO A 38 -0.87 9.53 7.13
N GLU A 39 -1.14 10.49 8.02
CA GLU A 39 -0.24 10.90 9.10
C GLU A 39 0.09 9.79 10.12
N TYR A 40 -0.70 8.72 10.16
CA TYR A 40 -0.49 7.63 11.13
C TYR A 40 0.38 6.48 10.61
N VAL A 41 0.66 6.44 9.31
CA VAL A 41 1.25 5.26 8.67
C VAL A 41 2.44 5.66 7.81
N ALA A 42 3.50 4.88 7.80
CA ALA A 42 4.69 5.03 6.96
C ALA A 42 4.46 4.46 5.55
N ALA A 43 3.81 3.29 5.47
CA ALA A 43 3.39 2.61 4.25
C ALA A 43 2.28 1.60 4.55
N VAL A 44 1.51 1.22 3.53
CA VAL A 44 0.43 0.22 3.64
C VAL A 44 0.69 -0.94 2.68
N ALA A 45 0.56 -2.17 3.19
CA ALA A 45 0.71 -3.37 2.38
C ALA A 45 -0.27 -4.43 2.86
N SER A 46 -1.13 -4.93 1.99
CA SER A 46 -2.25 -5.79 2.42
C SER A 46 -2.68 -6.78 1.33
N THR A 47 -3.64 -7.65 1.65
CA THR A 47 -4.07 -8.74 0.75
C THR A 47 -5.59 -8.84 0.57
N SER A 48 -6.03 -9.19 -0.63
CA SER A 48 -7.42 -9.60 -0.91
C SER A 48 -8.51 -8.56 -0.60
N GLY A 49 -8.19 -7.27 -0.64
CA GLY A 49 -9.22 -6.25 -0.52
C GLY A 49 -8.71 -4.85 -0.83
N VAL A 50 -9.47 -4.11 -1.62
CA VAL A 50 -9.29 -2.67 -1.83
C VAL A 50 -10.46 -1.91 -1.21
N PRO A 51 -10.29 -0.62 -0.85
CA PRO A 51 -11.35 0.16 -0.23
C PRO A 51 -12.59 0.27 -1.11
N ASN A 52 -13.74 0.43 -0.47
CA ASN A 52 -14.94 0.94 -1.12
C ASN A 52 -14.93 2.47 -1.09
N TRP A 53 -15.52 3.05 -2.12
CA TRP A 53 -15.71 4.48 -2.27
C TRP A 53 -17.21 4.77 -2.27
N ASP A 54 -17.63 5.85 -1.62
CA ASP A 54 -19.01 6.32 -1.73
C ASP A 54 -19.21 7.19 -2.99
N GLU A 55 -20.45 7.62 -3.23
CA GLU A 55 -20.82 8.43 -4.40
C GLU A 55 -20.13 9.80 -4.42
N ASP A 56 -19.67 10.30 -3.26
CA ASP A 56 -18.98 11.57 -3.10
C ASP A 56 -17.45 11.43 -3.24
N GLY A 57 -16.94 10.22 -3.50
CA GLY A 57 -15.51 9.93 -3.61
C GLY A 57 -14.79 9.87 -2.26
N ASN A 58 -15.51 9.69 -1.17
CA ASN A 58 -14.94 9.39 0.15
C ASN A 58 -14.66 7.90 0.27
N VAL A 59 -13.68 7.56 1.10
CA VAL A 59 -13.26 6.18 1.32
C VAL A 59 -13.90 5.59 2.58
N VAL A 60 -14.46 4.39 2.48
CA VAL A 60 -15.14 3.69 3.59
C VAL A 60 -14.12 3.00 4.49
N VAL A 61 -14.07 3.41 5.76
CA VAL A 61 -13.02 3.00 6.70
C VAL A 61 -13.40 1.77 7.55
N ASP A 62 -14.69 1.43 7.69
CA ASP A 62 -15.17 0.26 8.45
C ASP A 62 -15.39 -1.00 7.58
N GLY A 63 -14.64 -1.12 6.47
CA GLY A 63 -14.70 -2.27 5.57
C GLY A 63 -15.69 -2.06 4.42
N ILE A 64 -16.78 -2.83 4.38
CA ILE A 64 -17.69 -2.85 3.23
C ILE A 64 -18.72 -1.71 3.29
N VAL A 65 -19.31 -1.48 4.47
CA VAL A 65 -20.29 -0.43 4.75
C VAL A 65 -19.92 0.22 6.07
N GLY A 66 -19.90 1.55 6.12
CA GLY A 66 -19.57 2.26 7.35
C GLY A 66 -19.28 3.73 7.12
N THR A 67 -18.52 4.32 8.05
CA THR A 67 -18.21 5.74 7.97
C THR A 67 -17.22 5.99 6.84
N ALA A 68 -17.59 6.89 5.93
CA ALA A 68 -16.73 7.34 4.85
C ALA A 68 -15.99 8.62 5.26
N TYR A 69 -14.75 8.76 4.80
CA TYR A 69 -13.91 9.92 5.07
C TYR A 69 -13.31 10.46 3.77
N PRO A 70 -13.18 11.78 3.63
CA PRO A 70 -12.56 12.35 2.44
C PRO A 70 -11.09 11.93 2.34
N PRO A 71 -10.59 11.57 1.14
CA PRO A 71 -9.18 11.26 0.95
C PRO A 71 -8.33 12.49 1.24
N LYS A 72 -7.21 12.32 1.94
CA LYS A 72 -6.30 13.43 2.28
C LYS A 72 -5.34 13.78 1.16
N ASN A 73 -5.24 12.93 0.14
CA ASN A 73 -4.39 13.13 -1.04
C ASN A 73 -2.94 13.45 -0.67
N LYS A 74 -2.41 12.71 0.31
CA LYS A 74 -1.00 12.72 0.71
C LYS A 74 -0.40 11.40 0.26
N MET A 75 0.77 11.45 -0.39
CA MET A 75 1.44 10.25 -0.87
C MET A 75 1.61 9.24 0.29
N VAL A 76 1.29 7.98 0.03
CA VAL A 76 1.60 6.84 0.90
C VAL A 76 2.12 5.72 0.01
N PRO A 77 3.30 5.13 0.28
CA PRO A 77 3.76 3.94 -0.42
C PRO A 77 2.81 2.79 -0.15
N THR A 78 2.35 2.16 -1.23
CA THR A 78 1.24 1.21 -1.17
C THR A 78 1.54 -0.09 -1.92
N TYR A 79 1.19 -1.22 -1.31
CA TYR A 79 1.28 -2.55 -1.92
C TYR A 79 -0.01 -3.36 -1.70
N LEU A 80 -0.49 -4.03 -2.74
CA LEU A 80 -1.58 -5.01 -2.65
C LEU A 80 -1.17 -6.35 -3.26
N ILE A 81 -1.49 -7.45 -2.58
CA ILE A 81 -1.45 -8.79 -3.15
C ILE A 81 -2.87 -9.36 -3.24
N TYR A 82 -3.33 -9.68 -4.45
CA TYR A 82 -4.61 -10.33 -4.69
C TYR A 82 -4.42 -11.69 -5.37
N GLY A 83 -5.43 -12.55 -5.29
CA GLY A 83 -5.39 -13.92 -5.77
C GLY A 83 -6.43 -14.17 -6.86
N ALA A 84 -6.18 -15.17 -7.71
CA ALA A 84 -7.12 -15.58 -8.74
C ALA A 84 -8.50 -16.00 -8.20
N GLY A 85 -8.57 -16.47 -6.94
CA GLY A 85 -9.81 -16.79 -6.25
C GLY A 85 -10.41 -15.68 -5.39
N ASP A 86 -9.93 -14.44 -5.50
CA ASP A 86 -10.57 -13.30 -4.83
C ASP A 86 -11.90 -12.90 -5.49
N LEU A 87 -12.67 -12.06 -4.80
CA LEU A 87 -14.01 -11.64 -5.22
C LEU A 87 -13.95 -10.87 -6.55
N SER A 88 -14.57 -11.43 -7.59
CA SER A 88 -14.44 -10.94 -8.97
C SER A 88 -14.94 -9.51 -9.17
N PHE A 89 -15.94 -9.07 -8.41
CA PHE A 89 -16.43 -7.69 -8.51
C PHE A 89 -15.43 -6.64 -7.97
N MET A 90 -14.40 -7.09 -7.23
CA MET A 90 -13.43 -6.21 -6.58
C MET A 90 -12.01 -6.38 -7.13
N LEU A 91 -11.62 -7.61 -7.48
CA LEU A 91 -10.23 -7.99 -7.77
C LEU A 91 -10.16 -9.00 -8.94
N ALA A 92 -11.05 -8.86 -9.93
CA ALA A 92 -10.94 -9.64 -11.16
C ALA A 92 -9.79 -9.10 -12.02
N GLY A 93 -9.22 -9.99 -12.83
CA GLY A 93 -8.39 -9.52 -13.93
C GLY A 93 -7.00 -9.00 -13.53
N ASP A 94 -6.49 -8.08 -14.32
CA ASP A 94 -5.34 -7.23 -14.03
C ASP A 94 -5.60 -5.78 -14.49
N LEU A 95 -4.69 -4.86 -14.21
CA LEU A 95 -4.89 -3.43 -14.41
C LEU A 95 -4.98 -2.98 -15.87
N TRP A 96 -4.88 -3.90 -16.83
CA TRP A 96 -4.90 -3.56 -18.24
C TRP A 96 -5.84 -4.42 -19.08
N ASP A 97 -6.76 -5.11 -18.44
CA ASP A 97 -7.86 -5.75 -19.14
C ASP A 97 -9.07 -4.79 -19.27
N ASP A 98 -10.15 -5.32 -19.85
CA ASP A 98 -11.39 -4.57 -20.07
C ASP A 98 -12.38 -4.66 -18.89
N ILE A 99 -11.96 -5.21 -17.73
CA ILE A 99 -12.82 -5.46 -16.57
C ILE A 99 -12.72 -4.31 -15.58
N SER A 100 -13.62 -3.33 -15.72
CA SER A 100 -13.72 -2.24 -14.74
C SER A 100 -14.19 -2.74 -13.36
N ASN A 101 -13.33 -2.60 -12.35
CA ASN A 101 -13.61 -3.00 -10.98
C ASN A 101 -12.86 -2.12 -9.95
N ASN A 102 -13.01 -2.43 -8.65
CA ASN A 102 -12.43 -1.59 -7.59
C ASN A 102 -10.90 -1.58 -7.59
N LEU A 103 -10.24 -2.59 -8.15
CA LEU A 103 -8.78 -2.62 -8.32
C LEU A 103 -8.32 -1.44 -9.17
N ASP A 104 -9.04 -1.14 -10.26
CA ASP A 104 -8.70 -0.06 -11.19
C ASP A 104 -8.89 1.31 -10.57
N VAL A 105 -9.97 1.48 -9.80
CA VAL A 105 -10.26 2.72 -9.06
C VAL A 105 -9.16 2.98 -8.03
N TRP A 106 -8.81 1.95 -7.25
CA TRP A 106 -7.76 2.03 -6.24
C TRP A 106 -6.38 2.29 -6.87
N ALA A 107 -6.03 1.61 -7.95
CA ALA A 107 -4.77 1.82 -8.66
C ALA A 107 -4.71 3.23 -9.25
N SER A 108 -5.78 3.66 -9.93
CA SER A 108 -5.88 5.02 -10.49
C SER A 108 -5.69 6.09 -9.42
N TYR A 109 -6.27 5.92 -8.23
CA TYR A 109 -6.07 6.84 -7.11
C TYR A 109 -4.59 6.98 -6.73
N PHE A 110 -3.90 5.86 -6.46
CA PHE A 110 -2.50 5.88 -6.01
C PHE A 110 -1.52 6.30 -7.11
N LEU A 111 -1.78 5.94 -8.36
CA LEU A 111 -0.99 6.38 -9.51
C LEU A 111 -1.10 7.89 -9.69
N ASN A 112 -2.33 8.43 -9.74
CA ASN A 112 -2.56 9.87 -9.87
C ASN A 112 -1.95 10.66 -8.71
N LEU A 113 -2.07 10.16 -7.49
CA LEU A 113 -1.46 10.76 -6.29
C LEU A 113 0.07 10.89 -6.40
N ASN A 114 0.71 9.97 -7.13
CA ASN A 114 2.15 9.97 -7.36
C ASN A 114 2.56 10.69 -8.66
N GLY A 115 1.61 11.19 -9.45
CA GLY A 115 1.84 11.76 -10.77
C GLY A 115 2.26 10.73 -11.81
N LEU A 116 1.77 9.50 -11.67
CA LEU A 116 2.08 8.35 -12.51
C LEU A 116 0.84 7.85 -13.24
N THR A 117 1.07 7.07 -14.28
CA THR A 117 0.08 6.36 -15.08
C THR A 117 0.40 4.87 -15.12
N LEU A 118 -0.48 4.07 -15.71
CA LEU A 118 -0.24 2.64 -15.90
C LEU A 118 0.98 2.34 -16.78
N ASP A 119 1.36 3.27 -17.67
CA ASP A 119 2.49 3.10 -18.58
C ASP A 119 3.85 3.35 -17.92
N ASP A 120 3.87 3.96 -16.73
CA ASP A 120 5.08 4.21 -15.93
C ASP A 120 5.52 2.99 -15.10
N VAL A 121 4.90 1.83 -15.32
CA VAL A 121 5.27 0.57 -14.66
C VAL A 121 6.67 0.12 -15.08
N ASP A 122 7.42 -0.48 -14.16
CA ASP A 122 8.76 -1.02 -14.41
C ASP A 122 8.80 -2.07 -15.53
N SER A 123 7.81 -2.96 -15.55
CA SER A 123 7.64 -4.00 -16.55
C SER A 123 6.16 -4.28 -16.73
N ARG A 124 5.66 -4.10 -17.96
CA ARG A 124 4.27 -4.42 -18.31
C ARG A 124 3.95 -5.91 -18.11
N GLU A 125 4.90 -6.77 -18.42
CA GLU A 125 4.74 -8.21 -18.21
C GLU A 125 4.85 -8.61 -16.73
N GLY A 126 5.19 -7.67 -15.85
CA GLY A 126 5.44 -7.92 -14.43
C GLY A 126 6.67 -8.81 -14.20
N THR A 127 7.13 -8.81 -12.96
CA THR A 127 8.16 -9.74 -12.47
C THR A 127 7.48 -11.04 -12.04
N ILE A 128 7.92 -12.15 -12.63
CA ILE A 128 7.44 -13.50 -12.30
C ILE A 128 8.28 -14.06 -11.14
N SER A 129 7.62 -14.56 -10.10
CA SER A 129 8.30 -15.15 -8.94
C SER A 129 7.43 -16.16 -8.18
N GLY A 130 8.00 -16.71 -7.10
CA GLY A 130 7.32 -17.67 -6.22
C GLY A 130 7.32 -19.10 -6.76
N TRP A 131 6.81 -20.01 -5.94
CA TRP A 131 6.73 -21.42 -6.31
C TRP A 131 5.78 -21.61 -7.51
N TYR A 132 6.28 -22.22 -8.58
CA TYR A 132 5.59 -22.41 -9.86
C TYR A 132 5.20 -21.08 -10.53
N ASP A 133 6.01 -20.03 -10.42
CA ASP A 133 5.76 -18.76 -11.14
C ASP A 133 4.40 -18.13 -10.80
N ARG A 134 3.93 -18.37 -9.57
CA ARG A 134 2.58 -18.00 -9.13
C ARG A 134 2.37 -16.51 -8.95
N PHE A 135 3.43 -15.75 -8.72
CA PHE A 135 3.33 -14.31 -8.49
C PHE A 135 3.69 -13.57 -9.75
N ARG A 136 2.79 -12.67 -10.15
CA ARG A 136 3.04 -11.64 -11.15
C ARG A 136 3.00 -10.29 -10.47
N THR A 137 4.15 -9.63 -10.39
CA THR A 137 4.33 -8.39 -9.63
C THR A 137 4.63 -7.21 -10.54
N TRP A 138 3.87 -6.13 -10.38
CA TRP A 138 4.06 -4.87 -11.10
C TRP A 138 4.47 -3.79 -10.11
N THR A 139 5.50 -3.01 -10.45
CA THR A 139 6.03 -1.98 -9.55
C THR A 139 6.15 -0.66 -10.29
N TRP A 140 5.64 0.40 -9.66
CA TRP A 140 5.82 1.76 -10.11
C TRP A 140 6.86 2.43 -9.22
N VAL A 141 7.93 2.88 -9.85
CA VAL A 141 9.10 3.44 -9.19
C VAL A 141 9.20 4.93 -9.46
N LYS A 142 9.72 5.67 -8.49
CA LYS A 142 10.12 7.08 -8.67
C LYS A 142 11.56 7.25 -8.22
N GLN A 143 12.29 8.08 -8.96
CA GLN A 143 13.67 8.38 -8.61
C GLN A 143 13.72 9.48 -7.54
N PHE A 144 14.42 9.22 -6.44
CA PHE A 144 14.73 10.19 -5.39
C PHE A 144 16.20 10.08 -5.02
N GLU A 145 16.94 11.19 -5.09
CA GLU A 145 18.37 11.24 -4.74
C GLU A 145 19.22 10.15 -5.44
N GLY A 146 18.84 9.76 -6.66
CA GLY A 146 19.52 8.72 -7.45
C GLY A 146 19.10 7.28 -7.13
N PHE A 147 18.11 7.07 -6.27
CA PHE A 147 17.55 5.76 -5.94
C PHE A 147 16.15 5.58 -6.55
N ASP A 148 15.89 4.40 -7.09
CA ASP A 148 14.56 4.00 -7.51
C ASP A 148 13.75 3.52 -6.30
N VAL A 149 12.71 4.26 -5.95
CA VAL A 149 11.85 3.99 -4.79
C VAL A 149 10.50 3.44 -5.26
N PRO A 150 10.09 2.23 -4.83
CA PRO A 150 8.76 1.68 -5.11
C PRO A 150 7.65 2.49 -4.42
N VAL A 151 6.87 3.27 -5.16
CA VAL A 151 5.78 4.06 -4.55
C VAL A 151 4.43 3.36 -4.63
N PHE A 152 4.26 2.47 -5.60
CA PHE A 152 3.04 1.68 -5.78
C PHE A 152 3.40 0.30 -6.32
N LYS A 153 2.82 -0.74 -5.75
CA LYS A 153 3.11 -2.14 -6.11
C LYS A 153 1.83 -2.95 -6.10
N VAL A 154 1.70 -3.87 -7.04
CA VAL A 154 0.57 -4.81 -7.11
C VAL A 154 1.10 -6.19 -7.44
N THR A 155 0.57 -7.22 -6.80
CA THR A 155 0.89 -8.61 -7.15
C THR A 155 -0.36 -9.44 -7.28
N LYS A 156 -0.44 -10.17 -8.40
CA LYS A 156 -1.44 -11.21 -8.61
C LYS A 156 -0.84 -12.57 -8.32
N ASN A 157 -1.46 -13.30 -7.42
CA ASN A 157 -1.18 -14.71 -7.15
C ASN A 157 -2.12 -15.59 -7.98
N LEU A 158 -1.57 -16.29 -8.96
CA LEU A 158 -2.31 -17.06 -9.96
C LEU A 158 -2.97 -18.33 -9.39
N TYR A 159 -2.53 -18.82 -8.22
CA TYR A 159 -2.93 -20.14 -7.72
C TYR A 159 -3.52 -20.15 -6.31
N ARG A 160 -3.85 -18.98 -5.73
CA ARG A 160 -4.51 -18.95 -4.42
C ARG A 160 -6.00 -18.66 -4.48
N SER A 161 -6.71 -19.23 -3.51
CA SER A 161 -8.06 -18.83 -3.13
C SER A 161 -8.05 -17.50 -2.35
N HIS A 162 -9.23 -17.06 -1.92
CA HIS A 162 -9.40 -15.82 -1.16
C HIS A 162 -8.49 -15.75 0.08
N ASN A 163 -8.03 -14.52 0.41
CA ASN A 163 -7.17 -14.13 1.55
C ASN A 163 -5.67 -14.10 1.28
N CYS A 164 -4.92 -15.11 1.70
CA CYS A 164 -3.48 -15.09 1.59
C CYS A 164 -2.85 -16.47 1.74
N ILE A 165 -1.58 -16.54 1.38
CA ILE A 165 -0.71 -17.68 1.70
C ILE A 165 0.53 -17.19 2.46
N TYR A 166 1.23 -18.12 3.13
CA TYR A 166 2.36 -17.79 4.00
C TYR A 166 3.47 -17.01 3.28
N GLU A 167 3.70 -17.29 1.99
CA GLU A 167 4.74 -16.67 1.14
C GLU A 167 4.50 -15.17 0.94
N GLU A 168 3.26 -14.71 1.07
CA GLU A 168 2.90 -13.31 0.83
C GLU A 168 3.27 -12.42 2.02
N MET A 169 3.25 -12.93 3.26
CA MET A 169 3.52 -12.10 4.44
C MET A 169 4.95 -11.54 4.46
N PRO A 170 6.01 -12.33 4.17
CA PRO A 170 7.35 -11.80 4.00
C PRO A 170 7.44 -10.77 2.87
N MET A 171 6.70 -10.94 1.76
CA MET A 171 6.71 -9.97 0.66
C MET A 171 6.10 -8.62 1.07
N LEU A 172 5.03 -8.64 1.86
CA LEU A 172 4.44 -7.42 2.41
C LEU A 172 5.43 -6.73 3.36
N TRP A 173 6.06 -7.50 4.26
CA TRP A 173 7.04 -6.95 5.20
C TRP A 173 8.27 -6.38 4.50
N ASP A 174 8.81 -7.10 3.52
CA ASP A 174 9.93 -6.67 2.68
C ASP A 174 9.62 -5.33 2.01
N PHE A 175 8.39 -5.08 1.57
CA PHE A 175 7.99 -3.76 1.10
C PHE A 175 7.93 -2.73 2.25
N LEU A 176 7.22 -3.04 3.34
CA LEU A 176 6.92 -2.10 4.41
C LEU A 176 8.17 -1.58 5.14
N GLU A 177 9.16 -2.44 5.42
CA GLU A 177 10.28 -2.12 6.32
C GLU A 177 11.16 -0.95 5.84
N HIS A 178 11.06 -0.57 4.58
CA HIS A 178 11.85 0.49 3.97
C HIS A 178 11.30 1.90 4.16
N TYR A 179 10.10 2.08 4.72
CA TYR A 179 9.47 3.39 4.83
C TYR A 179 9.39 3.91 6.26
N SER A 180 9.50 5.24 6.41
CA SER A 180 9.21 5.94 7.67
C SER A 180 8.41 7.22 7.41
N VAL A 181 7.76 7.73 8.45
CA VAL A 181 6.98 8.98 8.44
C VAL A 181 7.30 9.81 9.67
N GLU A 182 7.46 11.11 9.46
CA GLU A 182 7.55 12.11 10.52
C GLU A 182 6.39 13.09 10.37
N VAL A 183 5.79 13.45 11.50
CA VAL A 183 4.70 14.42 11.55
C VAL A 183 5.09 15.50 12.54
N ASP A 184 5.16 16.74 12.08
CA ASP A 184 5.51 17.87 12.94
C ASP A 184 4.30 18.35 13.78
N GLY A 185 4.54 19.31 14.68
CA GLY A 185 3.50 19.87 15.55
C GLY A 185 2.37 20.61 14.81
N ASN A 186 2.55 20.91 13.52
CA ASN A 186 1.56 21.55 12.65
C ASN A 186 0.81 20.52 11.78
N GLY A 187 1.16 19.23 11.87
CA GLY A 187 0.57 18.17 11.05
C GLY A 187 1.18 18.04 9.65
N ASN A 188 2.34 18.66 9.39
CA ASN A 188 3.07 18.44 8.14
C ASN A 188 3.68 17.04 8.16
N ILE A 189 3.58 16.33 7.02
CA ILE A 189 3.97 14.93 6.90
C ILE A 189 5.21 14.87 6.01
N VAL A 190 6.32 14.37 6.55
CA VAL A 190 7.52 14.05 5.76
C VAL A 190 7.68 12.54 5.70
N ARG A 191 7.89 11.99 4.51
CA ARG A 191 8.14 10.55 4.33
C ARG A 191 9.54 10.29 3.84
N TYR A 192 10.06 9.15 4.26
CA TYR A 192 11.37 8.69 3.88
C TYR A 192 11.37 7.24 3.43
N TYR A 193 12.35 6.93 2.59
CA TYR A 193 12.72 5.59 2.18
C TYR A 193 14.15 5.29 2.64
N SER A 194 14.45 4.02 2.92
CA SER A 194 15.81 3.56 3.20
C SER A 194 16.06 2.23 2.48
N PRO A 195 17.02 2.14 1.54
CA PRO A 195 17.35 0.89 0.85
C PRO A 195 17.74 -0.24 1.80
N SER A 196 18.34 0.06 2.95
CA SER A 196 18.72 -0.95 3.95
C SER A 196 17.64 -1.26 4.99
N ALA A 197 16.44 -0.68 4.85
CA ALA A 197 15.40 -0.74 5.88
C ALA A 197 15.86 -0.16 7.23
N PHE A 198 16.57 0.96 7.15
CA PHE A 198 17.13 1.73 8.27
C PHE A 198 18.16 0.95 9.10
N LYS A 199 18.78 -0.08 8.51
CA LYS A 199 19.87 -0.85 9.14
C LYS A 199 21.22 -0.15 9.00
N ILE A 200 21.38 0.72 8.00
CA ILE A 200 22.59 1.50 7.73
C ILE A 200 22.33 2.99 8.04
N PRO A 201 23.14 3.63 8.88
CA PRO A 201 23.04 5.07 9.11
C PRO A 201 23.30 5.88 7.84
N GLY A 202 22.46 6.89 7.58
CA GLY A 202 22.67 7.87 6.51
C GLY A 202 22.13 7.48 5.13
N ASP A 203 21.39 6.38 5.00
CA ASP A 203 20.73 5.97 3.75
C ASP A 203 19.25 6.37 3.66
N LYS A 204 18.81 7.26 4.57
CA LYS A 204 17.45 7.80 4.63
C LYS A 204 17.26 8.87 3.57
N ILE A 205 16.34 8.63 2.65
CA ILE A 205 16.04 9.49 1.48
C ILE A 205 14.64 10.07 1.65
N GLN A 206 14.48 11.38 1.47
CA GLN A 206 13.16 12.02 1.56
C GLN A 206 12.36 11.78 0.27
N ILE A 207 11.14 11.25 0.41
CA ILE A 207 10.26 10.88 -0.73
C ILE A 207 8.96 11.67 -0.77
N TYR A 208 8.63 12.39 0.30
CA TYR A 208 7.47 13.28 0.36
C TYR A 208 7.73 14.42 1.36
N PRO A 209 7.48 15.70 0.99
CA PRO A 209 7.62 16.85 1.87
C PRO A 209 6.35 17.20 2.67
#